data_AF-A0A934YP49-F1
#
_entry.id   AF-A0A934YP49-F1
#
_cell.length_a   1.000
_cell.length_b   1.000
_cell.length_c   1.000
_cell.angle_alpha   90.00
_cell.angle_beta   90.00
_cell.angle_gamma   90.00
#
_symmetry.space_group_name_H-M   'P 1'
#
loop_
_entity.id
_entity.type
_entity.pdbx_description
1 polymer ?
#
loop_
_entity_poly.entity_id
_entity_poly.type
_entity_poly.pdbx_seq_one_letter_code
_entity_poly.pdbx_strand_id
1 'polypeptide(L)'
;MTLAAVAGLTVGQGCDAGTFRKDPATQPTEPLRVVGSNVGTNRPLPVDGAVQIAFNRYLLPSTGIRQSIRIVTATGASTGSPRVQYDPVARTLNVLSPNEAGDGGAPWLVEGQTYRVQLSVAQEGEDGLRALDGATLAEPVEITFLVTGRGAVPDPKPSFCNDIAPIFLGKCDGDTCHGAGGKQAAGLMLTTAAGFRGTARGNDDGRVAQGANTGATDTPTPTPRVFGVNMPLVKPGDPGNSWLLYKVLLAPPPVAPPSAPFAPFVCAKGGPVAPEYLPATGGVTPAPSEREQQVLRDAILGREMPFPTGFRDYRSLPLTFAEREMLRLWIRDGAQVPDDCGSCGVPKPPVDAGTDAAPSEDAATPPDAGADAAPPPDAGADAAPGDAGGD
;
A
#
# COMPACT_ATOMS: atom_id res chain seq x y z
N MET A 1 -36.36 -2.26 -46.24
CA MET A 1 -35.08 -2.58 -45.61
C MET A 1 -34.75 -1.48 -44.63
N THR A 2 -34.91 -1.74 -43.34
CA THR A 2 -34.79 -0.72 -42.28
C THR A 2 -33.50 -1.01 -41.52
N LEU A 3 -32.47 -0.17 -41.69
CA LEU A 3 -31.25 -0.25 -40.90
C LEU A 3 -31.53 0.30 -39.50
N ALA A 4 -31.50 -0.57 -38.49
CA ALA A 4 -31.49 -0.17 -37.08
C ALA A 4 -30.04 0.17 -36.67
N ALA A 5 -29.76 1.45 -36.46
CA ALA A 5 -28.50 1.90 -35.88
C ALA A 5 -28.52 1.64 -34.36
N VAL A 6 -27.74 0.65 -33.91
CA VAL A 6 -27.48 0.43 -32.49
C VAL A 6 -26.43 1.44 -32.06
N ALA A 7 -26.88 2.53 -31.44
CA ALA A 7 -26.00 3.44 -30.73
C ALA A 7 -25.51 2.75 -29.45
N GLY A 8 -24.35 2.10 -29.52
CA GLY A 8 -23.66 1.58 -28.35
C GLY A 8 -23.13 2.74 -27.52
N LEU A 9 -23.82 3.07 -26.42
CA LEU A 9 -23.24 3.88 -25.36
C LEU A 9 -22.10 3.07 -24.73
N THR A 10 -20.87 3.30 -25.18
CA THR A 10 -19.68 2.91 -24.44
C THR A 10 -19.58 3.85 -23.24
N VAL A 11 -20.24 3.47 -22.14
CA VAL A 11 -19.96 4.08 -20.84
C VAL A 11 -18.52 3.68 -20.53
N GLY A 12 -17.57 4.54 -20.90
CA GLY A 12 -16.19 4.41 -20.49
C GLY A 12 -16.18 4.42 -18.97
N GLN A 13 -16.11 3.24 -18.36
CA GLN A 13 -15.91 3.11 -16.92
C GLN A 13 -14.49 3.60 -16.62
N GLY A 14 -14.32 4.92 -16.55
CA GLY A 14 -13.10 5.53 -16.08
C GLY A 14 -12.84 5.04 -14.67
N CYS A 15 -11.66 4.47 -14.44
CA CYS A 15 -11.38 3.73 -13.21
C CYS A 15 -11.62 4.58 -11.94
N ASP A 16 -11.54 5.92 -11.95
CA ASP A 16 -11.61 6.73 -10.71
C ASP A 16 -12.55 7.95 -10.76
N ALA A 17 -13.70 7.88 -11.45
CA ALA A 17 -14.68 8.98 -11.48
C ALA A 17 -15.65 8.99 -10.28
N GLY A 18 -15.20 8.59 -9.09
CA GLY A 18 -16.05 8.54 -7.90
C GLY A 18 -16.58 9.93 -7.53
N THR A 19 -17.88 10.05 -7.25
CA THR A 19 -18.45 11.29 -6.72
C THR A 19 -18.15 11.39 -5.22
N PHE A 20 -17.48 12.47 -4.80
CA PHE A 20 -17.36 12.79 -3.38
C PHE A 20 -18.75 12.96 -2.76
N ARG A 21 -19.08 12.13 -1.77
CA ARG A 21 -20.29 12.33 -0.97
C ARG A 21 -19.91 13.18 0.23
N LYS A 22 -20.23 14.47 0.16
CA LYS A 22 -20.20 15.33 1.34
C LYS A 22 -21.42 15.01 2.19
N ASP A 23 -21.38 13.91 2.94
CA ASP A 23 -22.29 13.80 4.07
C ASP A 23 -21.81 14.85 5.09
N PRO A 24 -22.68 15.78 5.56
CA PRO A 24 -22.28 16.76 6.56
C PRO A 24 -21.70 15.99 7.74
N ALA A 25 -20.43 16.26 8.07
CA ALA A 25 -19.64 15.54 9.04
C ALA A 25 -20.50 15.13 10.23
N THR A 26 -20.93 13.87 10.24
CA THR A 26 -21.68 13.32 11.36
C THR A 26 -20.76 13.48 12.54
N GLN A 27 -21.16 14.25 13.55
CA GLN A 27 -20.31 14.46 14.72
C GLN A 27 -19.80 13.09 15.21
N PRO A 28 -18.50 12.99 15.55
CA PRO A 28 -17.96 11.72 15.98
C PRO A 28 -18.76 11.21 17.17
N THR A 29 -19.40 10.05 17.01
CA THR A 29 -20.28 9.50 18.05
C THR A 29 -19.52 8.75 19.14
N GLU A 30 -18.24 8.46 18.91
CA GLU A 30 -17.37 7.83 19.91
C GLU A 30 -16.01 8.51 19.93
N PRO A 31 -15.36 8.55 21.11
CA PRO A 31 -14.02 9.09 21.22
C PRO A 31 -12.98 8.21 20.52
N LEU A 32 -11.83 8.81 20.23
CA LEU A 32 -10.60 8.09 19.95
C LEU A 32 -10.18 7.30 21.20
N ARG A 33 -9.80 6.03 21.02
CA ARG A 33 -9.37 5.13 22.09
C ARG A 33 -8.10 4.39 21.70
N VAL A 34 -7.21 4.23 22.67
CA VAL A 34 -6.10 3.28 22.59
C VAL A 34 -6.68 1.87 22.76
N VAL A 35 -6.48 1.01 21.77
CA VAL A 35 -6.95 -0.39 21.78
C VAL A 35 -5.83 -1.40 22.03
N GLY A 36 -4.58 -0.97 21.87
CA GLY A 36 -3.41 -1.81 22.09
C GLY A 36 -2.14 -1.00 22.24
N SER A 37 -1.15 -1.60 22.90
CA SER A 37 0.19 -1.05 23.05
C SER A 37 1.21 -2.18 23.20
N ASN A 38 2.37 -2.06 22.57
CA ASN A 38 3.47 -3.00 22.79
C ASN A 38 4.24 -2.73 24.10
N VAL A 39 3.95 -1.62 24.79
CA VAL A 39 4.51 -1.27 26.10
C VAL A 39 3.44 -1.26 27.19
N GLY A 40 3.86 -1.45 28.44
CA GLY A 40 3.02 -1.45 29.63
C GLY A 40 3.76 -1.98 30.85
N THR A 41 3.10 -2.02 32.02
CA THR A 41 3.72 -2.48 33.28
C THR A 41 4.35 -3.87 33.18
N ASN A 42 3.77 -4.76 32.38
CA ASN A 42 4.25 -6.13 32.15
C ASN A 42 4.76 -6.35 30.71
N ARG A 43 5.04 -5.27 29.97
CA ARG A 43 5.54 -5.32 28.59
C ARG A 43 6.72 -4.37 28.48
N PRO A 44 7.92 -4.83 28.87
CA PRO A 44 9.12 -3.99 28.79
C PRO A 44 9.46 -3.68 27.34
N LEU A 45 10.18 -2.57 27.13
CA LEU A 45 10.67 -2.15 25.82
C LEU A 45 12.20 -2.22 25.78
N PRO A 46 12.82 -2.83 24.76
CA PRO A 46 14.27 -2.71 24.55
C PRO A 46 14.72 -1.25 24.39
N VAL A 47 15.95 -0.91 24.80
CA VAL A 47 16.52 0.46 24.63
C VAL A 47 16.47 0.99 23.18
N ASP A 48 16.47 0.09 22.20
CA ASP A 48 16.40 0.34 20.76
C ASP A 48 15.01 0.09 20.16
N GLY A 49 14.00 -0.18 21.00
CA GLY A 49 12.63 -0.46 20.58
C GLY A 49 11.83 0.79 20.21
N ALA A 50 10.81 0.58 19.37
CA ALA A 50 9.78 1.56 19.08
C ALA A 50 8.57 1.34 20.02
N VAL A 51 8.00 2.42 20.55
CA VAL A 51 6.69 2.35 21.20
C VAL A 51 5.63 2.31 20.09
N GLN A 52 4.73 1.34 20.15
CA GLN A 52 3.63 1.17 19.21
C GLN A 52 2.31 1.30 19.97
N ILE A 53 1.45 2.22 19.53
CA ILE A 53 0.13 2.46 20.15
C ILE A 53 -0.93 2.33 19.08
N ALA A 54 -1.81 1.34 19.22
CA ALA A 54 -2.90 1.07 18.28
C ALA A 54 -4.18 1.80 18.69
N PHE A 55 -4.92 2.29 17.70
CA PHE A 55 -6.16 3.04 17.89
C PHE A 55 -7.36 2.36 17.25
N ASN A 56 -8.55 2.59 17.81
CA ASN A 56 -9.80 2.12 17.22
C ASN A 56 -10.17 2.87 15.92
N ARG A 57 -9.52 4.00 15.63
CA ARG A 57 -9.89 4.91 14.53
C ARG A 57 -8.72 5.23 13.60
N TYR A 58 -9.03 5.60 12.37
CA TYR A 58 -8.03 6.21 11.48
C TYR A 58 -7.64 7.58 12.02
N LEU A 59 -6.34 7.81 12.23
CA LEU A 59 -5.82 9.08 12.72
C LEU A 59 -5.70 10.09 11.58
N LEU A 60 -5.90 11.36 11.90
CA LEU A 60 -5.52 12.47 11.05
C LEU A 60 -3.99 12.64 11.12
N PRO A 61 -3.22 12.36 10.05
CA PRO A 61 -1.76 12.29 10.11
C PRO A 61 -1.10 13.58 10.57
N SER A 62 -1.68 14.73 10.21
CA SER A 62 -1.18 16.05 10.64
C SER A 62 -1.30 16.30 12.14
N THR A 63 -2.03 15.45 12.86
CA THR A 63 -2.19 15.52 14.32
C THR A 63 -1.38 14.46 15.06
N GLY A 64 -0.93 13.41 14.35
CA GLY A 64 0.02 12.41 14.84
C GLY A 64 1.46 12.92 14.85
N ILE A 65 1.65 14.14 15.36
CA ILE A 65 2.93 14.85 15.38
C ILE A 65 3.59 14.77 16.76
N ARG A 66 4.84 15.24 16.83
CA ARG A 66 5.70 15.17 18.03
C ARG A 66 5.10 15.84 19.27
N GLN A 67 4.24 16.83 19.07
CA GLN A 67 3.59 17.60 20.13
C GLN A 67 2.46 16.83 20.81
N SER A 68 1.88 15.84 20.13
CA SER A 68 0.72 15.07 20.61
C SER A 68 1.11 13.90 21.52
N ILE A 69 2.40 13.59 21.64
CA ILE A 69 2.92 12.47 22.42
C ILE A 69 4.15 12.91 23.18
N ARG A 70 4.22 12.55 24.47
CA ARG A 70 5.43 12.74 25.27
C ARG A 70 5.90 11.40 25.83
N ILE A 71 7.21 11.23 25.85
CA ILE A 71 7.86 10.18 26.62
C ILE A 71 8.66 10.86 27.73
N VAL A 72 8.33 10.50 28.95
CA VAL A 72 8.91 11.09 30.16
C VAL A 72 9.42 10.01 31.09
N THR A 73 10.45 10.31 31.87
CA THR A 73 10.92 9.44 32.94
C THR A 73 9.88 9.33 34.06
N ALA A 74 10.10 8.42 35.01
CA ALA A 74 9.32 8.35 36.25
C ALA A 74 9.28 9.70 37.01
N THR A 75 10.35 10.51 36.93
CA THR A 75 10.41 11.86 37.54
C THR A 75 9.74 12.95 36.71
N GLY A 76 9.25 12.64 35.51
CA GLY A 76 8.61 13.59 34.60
C GLY A 76 9.57 14.34 33.66
N ALA A 77 10.85 13.98 33.64
CA ALA A 77 11.82 14.58 32.72
C ALA A 77 11.57 14.08 31.28
N SER A 78 11.56 14.99 30.31
CA SER A 78 11.35 14.66 28.89
C SER A 78 12.56 13.93 28.28
N THR A 79 12.33 12.94 27.43
CA THR A 79 13.39 12.20 26.70
C THR A 79 13.82 12.86 25.37
N GLY A 80 13.53 14.16 25.21
CA GLY A 80 13.69 14.86 23.94
C GLY A 80 12.44 14.80 23.05
N SER A 81 12.61 15.09 21.76
CA SER A 81 11.52 15.13 20.77
C SER A 81 11.53 13.85 19.93
N PRO A 82 10.73 12.82 20.26
CA PRO A 82 10.73 11.59 19.50
C PRO A 82 10.29 11.82 18.06
N ARG A 83 10.71 10.91 17.18
CA ARG A 83 10.12 10.81 15.85
C ARG A 83 8.80 10.07 15.98
N VAL A 84 7.77 10.55 15.30
CA VAL A 84 6.44 9.93 15.30
C VAL A 84 6.09 9.58 13.88
N GLN A 85 5.64 8.34 13.66
CA GLN A 85 5.20 7.87 12.37
C GLN A 85 3.86 7.15 12.51
N TYR A 86 2.87 7.61 11.75
CA TYR A 86 1.57 6.95 11.69
C TYR A 86 1.59 5.82 10.67
N ASP A 87 1.13 4.66 11.11
CA ASP A 87 0.81 3.49 10.31
C ASP A 87 -0.71 3.45 10.09
N PRO A 88 -1.20 3.78 8.87
CA PRO A 88 -2.63 3.74 8.59
C PRO A 88 -3.17 2.32 8.41
N VAL A 89 -2.33 1.32 8.13
CA VAL A 89 -2.77 -0.06 7.91
C VAL A 89 -3.11 -0.70 9.24
N ALA A 90 -2.18 -0.68 10.20
CA ALA A 90 -2.38 -1.17 11.56
C ALA A 90 -3.03 -0.13 12.50
N ARG A 91 -3.40 1.05 12.00
CA ARG A 91 -3.88 2.22 12.78
C ARG A 91 -3.05 2.45 14.04
N THR A 92 -1.74 2.37 13.87
CA THR A 92 -0.76 2.40 14.94
C THR A 92 0.11 3.64 14.84
N LEU A 93 0.43 4.23 15.98
CA LEU A 93 1.37 5.32 16.08
C LEU A 93 2.69 4.77 16.60
N ASN A 94 3.73 4.88 15.79
CA ASN A 94 5.08 4.44 16.11
C ASN A 94 5.87 5.62 16.65
N VAL A 95 6.27 5.55 17.92
CA VAL A 95 7.16 6.52 18.57
C VAL A 95 8.57 5.95 18.56
N LEU A 96 9.41 6.58 17.75
CA LEU A 96 10.76 6.14 17.41
C LEU A 96 11.79 7.03 18.11
N SER A 97 13.00 6.49 18.24
CA SER A 97 14.18 7.24 18.67
C SER A 97 14.29 8.59 17.92
N PRO A 98 14.64 9.69 18.61
CA PRO A 98 14.95 10.96 17.96
C PRO A 98 16.17 10.87 17.04
N ASN A 99 17.11 9.98 17.34
CA ASN A 99 18.33 9.73 16.56
C ASN A 99 18.06 8.66 15.50
N GLU A 100 18.61 8.79 14.29
CA GLU A 100 18.47 7.75 13.27
C GLU A 100 19.26 6.50 13.65
N ALA A 101 18.76 5.34 13.21
CA ALA A 101 19.45 4.08 13.41
C ALA A 101 20.76 4.07 12.61
N GLY A 102 21.89 4.22 13.30
CA GLY A 102 23.22 4.19 12.68
C GLY A 102 24.12 5.36 13.04
N ASP A 103 23.59 6.44 13.64
CA ASP A 103 24.36 7.66 13.93
C ASP A 103 25.39 7.50 15.08
N GLY A 104 25.54 6.29 15.63
CA GLY A 104 26.32 6.05 16.85
C GLY A 104 25.77 6.81 18.07
N GLY A 105 24.58 7.40 17.96
CA GLY A 105 23.96 8.22 18.99
C GLY A 105 23.71 7.43 20.27
N ALA A 106 23.78 8.13 21.40
CA ALA A 106 23.38 7.57 22.69
C ALA A 106 21.92 7.07 22.61
N PRO A 107 21.59 5.95 23.28
CA PRO A 107 20.23 5.46 23.31
C PRO A 107 19.33 6.50 23.97
N TRP A 108 18.17 6.75 23.37
CA TRP A 108 17.18 7.71 23.88
C TRP A 108 16.45 7.21 25.13
N LEU A 109 16.57 5.91 25.42
CA LEU A 109 16.05 5.22 26.59
C LEU A 109 17.20 4.55 27.35
N VAL A 110 17.11 4.54 28.67
CA VAL A 110 18.13 3.96 29.54
C VAL A 110 17.63 2.64 30.13
N GLU A 111 18.44 1.59 30.01
CA GLU A 111 18.13 0.27 30.58
C GLU A 111 17.87 0.34 32.09
N GLY A 112 16.85 -0.40 32.55
CA GLY A 112 16.41 -0.43 33.94
C GLY A 112 15.59 0.79 34.37
N GLN A 113 15.48 1.84 33.53
CA GLN A 113 14.62 2.99 33.85
C GLN A 113 13.16 2.74 33.47
N THR A 114 12.27 3.33 34.26
CA THR A 114 10.84 3.36 33.99
C THR A 114 10.47 4.67 33.30
N TYR A 115 9.71 4.55 32.22
CA TYR A 115 9.20 5.66 31.43
C TYR A 115 7.68 5.62 31.36
N ARG A 116 7.11 6.74 30.91
CA ARG A 116 5.68 6.91 30.67
C ARG A 116 5.47 7.52 29.30
N VAL A 117 4.56 6.94 28.53
CA VAL A 117 3.98 7.59 27.36
C VAL A 117 2.77 8.38 27.80
N GLN A 118 2.67 9.64 27.40
CA GLN A 118 1.55 10.51 27.69
C GLN A 118 0.92 11.01 26.40
N LEU A 119 -0.40 10.82 26.27
CA LEU A 119 -1.22 11.32 25.17
C LEU A 119 -2.23 12.32 25.73
N SER A 120 -2.20 13.55 25.22
CA SER A 120 -3.12 14.61 25.66
C SER A 120 -4.40 14.60 24.83
N VAL A 121 -5.50 15.06 25.44
CA VAL A 121 -6.75 15.37 24.72
C VAL A 121 -6.52 16.63 23.89
N ALA A 122 -6.79 16.56 22.59
CA ALA A 122 -6.66 17.71 21.70
C ALA A 122 -7.73 18.77 22.01
N GLN A 123 -7.33 19.99 22.41
CA GLN A 123 -8.24 21.14 22.53
C GLN A 123 -8.36 21.87 21.19
N GLU A 124 -9.40 22.70 21.04
CA GLU A 124 -9.57 23.52 19.84
C GLU A 124 -8.36 24.44 19.63
N GLY A 125 -7.72 24.34 18.46
CA GLY A 125 -6.51 25.11 18.15
C GLY A 125 -5.22 24.63 18.83
N GLU A 126 -5.28 23.58 19.67
CA GLU A 126 -4.11 23.00 20.34
C GLU A 126 -3.66 21.68 19.71
N ASP A 127 -2.42 21.31 20.02
CA ASP A 127 -1.83 20.03 19.67
C ASP A 127 -2.52 18.86 20.40
N GLY A 128 -2.59 17.71 19.75
CA GLY A 128 -3.19 16.49 20.29
C GLY A 128 -3.68 15.57 19.20
N LEU A 129 -3.90 14.30 19.52
CA LEU A 129 -4.32 13.30 18.54
C LEU A 129 -5.79 13.49 18.14
N ARG A 130 -6.05 13.44 16.82
CA ARG A 130 -7.40 13.45 16.26
C ARG A 130 -7.57 12.29 15.28
N ALA A 131 -8.77 11.74 15.21
CA ALA A 131 -9.20 10.87 14.14
C ALA A 131 -9.52 11.66 12.86
N LEU A 132 -9.69 10.98 11.73
CA LEU A 132 -10.09 11.58 10.45
C LEU A 132 -11.42 12.34 10.53
N ASP A 133 -12.36 11.87 11.36
CA ASP A 133 -13.65 12.53 11.62
C ASP A 133 -13.57 13.58 12.74
N GLY A 134 -12.36 13.92 13.19
CA GLY A 134 -12.11 14.92 14.22
C GLY A 134 -12.24 14.42 15.66
N ALA A 135 -12.61 13.15 15.88
CA ALA A 135 -12.74 12.58 17.23
C ALA A 135 -11.41 12.72 18.01
N THR A 136 -11.50 13.12 19.28
CA THR A 136 -10.35 13.22 20.19
C THR A 136 -10.38 12.11 21.22
N LEU A 137 -9.30 11.96 21.99
CA LEU A 137 -9.33 11.16 23.21
C LEU A 137 -10.41 11.71 24.17
N ALA A 138 -11.06 10.82 24.92
CA ALA A 138 -12.02 11.24 25.95
C ALA A 138 -11.34 11.85 27.18
N GLU A 139 -10.16 11.34 27.50
CA GLU A 139 -9.33 11.74 28.63
C GLU A 139 -7.84 11.51 28.28
N PRO A 140 -6.90 12.16 28.98
CA PRO A 140 -5.48 11.89 28.79
C PRO A 140 -5.14 10.42 29.04
N VAL A 141 -4.24 9.86 28.23
CA VAL A 141 -3.80 8.46 28.38
C VAL A 141 -2.35 8.44 28.86
N GLU A 142 -2.08 7.65 29.88
CA GLU A 142 -0.73 7.41 30.40
C GLU A 142 -0.41 5.90 30.37
N ILE A 143 0.73 5.52 29.77
CA ILE A 143 1.20 4.13 29.69
C ILE A 143 2.61 4.04 30.26
N THR A 144 2.74 3.41 31.42
CA THR A 144 4.02 3.19 32.11
C THR A 144 4.70 1.91 31.62
N PHE A 145 6.01 1.93 31.40
CA PHE A 145 6.79 0.76 30.98
C PHE A 145 8.23 0.79 31.48
N LEU A 146 8.81 -0.40 31.64
CA LEU A 146 10.22 -0.59 31.98
C LEU A 146 11.05 -0.74 30.70
N VAL A 147 12.25 -0.17 30.68
CA VAL A 147 13.20 -0.38 29.59
C VAL A 147 14.18 -1.49 29.92
N THR A 148 14.36 -2.42 28.99
CA THR A 148 15.33 -3.52 29.08
C THR A 148 16.51 -3.28 28.14
N GLY A 149 17.55 -4.11 28.23
CA GLY A 149 18.67 -4.10 27.30
C GLY A 149 18.26 -4.24 25.83
N ARG A 150 19.26 -4.16 24.93
CA ARG A 150 19.05 -4.27 23.48
C ARG A 150 18.38 -5.57 23.11
N GLY A 151 17.56 -5.52 22.08
CA GLY A 151 16.86 -6.71 21.59
C GLY A 151 15.62 -6.44 20.78
N ALA A 152 15.44 -5.21 20.28
CA ALA A 152 14.38 -4.95 19.32
C ALA A 152 14.59 -5.84 18.08
N VAL A 153 13.55 -6.60 17.73
CA VAL A 153 13.54 -7.35 16.46
C VAL A 153 13.40 -6.31 15.34
N PRO A 154 14.34 -6.23 14.40
CA PRO A 154 14.21 -5.33 13.27
C PRO A 154 12.97 -5.69 12.46
N ASP A 155 12.21 -4.68 12.06
CA ASP A 155 11.12 -4.91 11.12
C ASP A 155 11.65 -5.47 9.79
N PRO A 156 10.86 -6.29 9.08
CA PRO A 156 11.19 -6.72 7.73
C PRO A 156 11.43 -5.50 6.84
N LYS A 157 12.32 -5.66 5.86
CA LYS A 157 12.65 -4.64 4.85
C LYS A 157 12.21 -5.13 3.47
N PRO A 158 10.95 -4.89 3.06
CA PRO A 158 10.49 -5.34 1.76
C PRO A 158 11.23 -4.60 0.64
N SER A 159 11.62 -5.36 -0.36
CA SER A 159 12.20 -4.88 -1.60
C SER A 159 11.09 -4.58 -2.62
N PHE A 160 11.32 -3.61 -3.49
CA PHE A 160 10.34 -3.32 -4.53
C PHE A 160 10.14 -4.52 -5.47
N CYS A 161 11.20 -5.16 -5.95
CA CYS A 161 11.05 -6.22 -6.96
C CYS A 161 10.50 -7.54 -6.42
N ASN A 162 10.77 -7.92 -5.17
CA ASN A 162 10.35 -9.24 -4.66
C ASN A 162 8.98 -9.17 -3.99
N ASP A 163 8.69 -8.04 -3.36
CA ASP A 163 7.59 -7.94 -2.41
C ASP A 163 6.50 -7.02 -2.95
N ILE A 164 6.87 -5.89 -3.56
CA ILE A 164 5.90 -4.84 -3.95
C ILE A 164 5.42 -4.99 -5.40
N ALA A 165 6.33 -5.16 -6.36
CA ALA A 165 5.99 -5.31 -7.76
C ALA A 165 5.05 -6.51 -8.00
N PRO A 166 5.23 -7.68 -7.37
CA PRO A 166 4.29 -8.78 -7.49
C PRO A 166 2.87 -8.45 -7.03
N ILE A 167 2.71 -7.65 -5.97
CA ILE A 167 1.39 -7.20 -5.50
C ILE A 167 0.75 -6.31 -6.57
N PHE A 168 1.51 -5.34 -7.09
CA PHE A 168 1.01 -4.43 -8.10
C PHE A 168 0.68 -5.15 -9.41
N LEU A 169 1.58 -5.95 -9.95
CA LEU A 169 1.36 -6.74 -11.17
C LEU A 169 0.20 -7.73 -11.02
N GLY A 170 0.02 -8.28 -9.82
CA GLY A 170 -1.03 -9.26 -9.55
C GLY A 170 -2.41 -8.67 -9.32
N LYS A 171 -2.53 -7.45 -8.79
CA LYS A 171 -3.81 -6.92 -8.29
C LYS A 171 -4.16 -5.50 -8.71
N CYS A 172 -3.20 -4.75 -9.22
CA CYS A 172 -3.39 -3.35 -9.59
C CYS A 172 -3.09 -3.10 -11.07
N ASP A 173 -2.24 -3.93 -11.65
CA ASP A 173 -1.91 -3.92 -13.06
C ASP A 173 -3.04 -4.54 -13.89
N GLY A 174 -3.29 -3.89 -15.02
CA GLY A 174 -4.33 -4.22 -15.96
C GLY A 174 -4.39 -3.12 -17.00
N ASP A 175 -4.53 -3.52 -18.27
CA ASP A 175 -4.58 -2.62 -19.42
C ASP A 175 -5.61 -1.49 -19.28
N THR A 176 -6.60 -1.70 -18.41
CA THR A 176 -7.69 -0.76 -18.17
C THR A 176 -7.40 0.28 -17.08
N CYS A 177 -6.56 0.01 -16.07
CA CYS A 177 -6.40 0.93 -14.93
C CYS A 177 -4.96 1.42 -14.67
N HIS A 178 -3.91 0.58 -14.62
CA HIS A 178 -2.55 1.07 -14.32
C HIS A 178 -1.47 0.61 -15.31
N GLY A 179 -1.92 0.21 -16.52
CA GLY A 179 -1.08 -0.29 -17.61
C GLY A 179 -0.31 0.77 -18.41
N ALA A 180 0.43 0.31 -19.43
CA ALA A 180 1.26 1.18 -20.29
C ALA A 180 0.47 2.07 -21.28
N GLY A 181 -0.83 1.85 -21.45
CA GLY A 181 -1.66 2.43 -22.53
C GLY A 181 -2.01 3.92 -22.44
N GLY A 182 -1.24 4.74 -21.71
CA GLY A 182 -1.43 6.20 -21.62
C GLY A 182 -2.72 6.68 -20.92
N LYS A 183 -3.54 5.75 -20.40
CA LYS A 183 -4.76 6.01 -19.64
C LYS A 183 -4.62 5.52 -18.19
N GLN A 184 -3.46 5.76 -17.59
CA GLN A 184 -3.23 5.35 -16.21
C GLN A 184 -4.20 6.08 -15.28
N ALA A 185 -5.00 5.32 -14.55
CA ALA A 185 -5.81 5.79 -13.44
C ALA A 185 -4.90 6.50 -12.42
N ALA A 186 -5.36 7.66 -11.96
CA ALA A 186 -4.60 8.56 -11.10
C ALA A 186 -3.20 8.94 -11.62
N GLY A 187 -2.93 8.75 -12.93
CA GLY A 187 -1.63 8.98 -13.55
C GLY A 187 -0.53 8.05 -13.04
N LEU A 188 -0.87 6.86 -12.54
CA LEU A 188 0.03 5.89 -11.90
C LEU A 188 0.29 4.68 -12.80
N MET A 189 1.54 4.45 -13.19
CA MET A 189 1.99 3.30 -13.98
C MET A 189 2.62 2.25 -13.05
N LEU A 190 2.03 1.06 -12.99
CA LEU A 190 2.44 -0.01 -12.06
C LEU A 190 3.11 -1.20 -12.74
N THR A 191 3.17 -1.22 -14.06
CA THR A 191 3.69 -2.33 -14.89
C THR A 191 5.21 -2.50 -14.84
N THR A 192 5.95 -1.44 -14.54
CA THR A 192 7.42 -1.43 -14.61
C THR A 192 8.01 -0.59 -13.48
N ALA A 193 9.24 -0.92 -13.05
CA ALA A 193 9.96 -0.14 -12.04
C ALA A 193 10.18 1.32 -12.48
N ALA A 194 10.56 1.53 -13.75
CA ALA A 194 10.73 2.85 -14.34
C ALA A 194 9.40 3.64 -14.37
N GLY A 195 8.31 3.00 -14.79
CA GLY A 195 6.97 3.58 -14.78
C GLY A 195 6.53 3.99 -13.38
N PHE A 196 6.72 3.10 -12.40
CA PHE A 196 6.40 3.37 -11.01
C PHE A 196 7.21 4.57 -10.48
N ARG A 197 8.52 4.60 -10.71
CA ARG A 197 9.39 5.70 -10.27
C ARG A 197 8.94 7.04 -10.87
N GLY A 198 8.71 7.06 -12.18
CA GLY A 198 8.33 8.27 -12.90
C GLY A 198 6.94 8.79 -12.55
N THR A 199 6.03 7.92 -12.11
CA THR A 199 4.62 8.28 -11.89
C THR A 199 4.20 8.37 -10.42
N ALA A 200 4.78 7.54 -9.54
CA ALA A 200 4.39 7.43 -8.13
C ALA A 200 5.31 8.21 -7.19
N ARG A 201 6.62 8.07 -7.37
CA ARG A 201 7.61 8.73 -6.51
C ARG A 201 7.91 10.14 -7.00
N GLY A 202 8.05 10.38 -8.30
CA GLY A 202 8.48 11.72 -8.76
C GLY A 202 9.85 12.10 -8.18
N ASN A 203 10.01 13.34 -7.72
CA ASN A 203 11.21 13.81 -6.99
C ASN A 203 11.20 13.31 -5.53
N ASP A 204 12.19 13.68 -4.71
CA ASP A 204 12.31 13.19 -3.31
C ASP A 204 11.08 13.45 -2.42
N ASP A 205 10.24 14.43 -2.76
CA ASP A 205 9.02 14.78 -2.02
C ASP A 205 7.74 14.04 -2.47
N GLY A 206 7.81 13.18 -3.49
CA GLY A 206 6.62 12.56 -4.06
C GLY A 206 6.02 13.35 -5.22
N ARG A 207 5.25 12.69 -6.10
CA ARG A 207 4.29 13.38 -6.98
C ARG A 207 2.98 13.56 -6.22
N VAL A 208 2.44 14.77 -6.18
CA VAL A 208 1.10 15.01 -5.60
C VAL A 208 0.07 14.14 -6.31
N ALA A 209 -0.73 13.41 -5.54
CA ALA A 209 -1.76 12.57 -6.10
C ALA A 209 -2.85 13.44 -6.76
N GLN A 210 -3.10 13.26 -8.05
CA GLN A 210 -4.15 14.03 -8.73
C GLN A 210 -5.52 13.80 -8.07
N GLY A 211 -5.80 12.57 -7.64
CA GLY A 211 -7.03 12.23 -6.92
C GLY A 211 -7.19 12.96 -5.59
N ALA A 212 -6.10 13.42 -4.95
CA ALA A 212 -6.18 14.24 -3.74
C ALA A 212 -6.66 15.69 -3.99
N ASN A 213 -6.58 16.17 -5.24
CA ASN A 213 -6.82 17.59 -5.57
C ASN A 213 -7.91 17.82 -6.63
N THR A 214 -8.39 16.80 -7.33
CA THR A 214 -9.27 16.96 -8.52
C THR A 214 -10.77 16.77 -8.25
N GLY A 215 -11.23 17.03 -7.02
CA GLY A 215 -12.65 16.96 -6.67
C GLY A 215 -13.48 18.14 -7.19
N ALA A 216 -14.81 17.98 -7.24
CA ALA A 216 -15.79 19.05 -7.58
C ALA A 216 -15.79 20.26 -6.61
N THR A 217 -14.88 20.26 -5.64
CA THR A 217 -14.65 21.30 -4.63
C THR A 217 -13.49 22.24 -4.99
N ASP A 218 -13.06 22.30 -6.25
CA ASP A 218 -12.03 23.25 -6.73
C ASP A 218 -12.48 24.74 -6.69
N THR A 219 -13.61 25.00 -6.02
CA THR A 219 -13.98 26.35 -5.60
C THR A 219 -13.21 26.68 -4.32
N PRO A 220 -12.47 27.81 -4.26
CA PRO A 220 -11.70 28.24 -3.10
C PRO A 220 -12.64 28.64 -1.97
N THR A 221 -13.22 27.64 -1.31
CA THR A 221 -13.99 27.82 -0.09
C THR A 221 -12.99 27.67 1.06
N PRO A 222 -12.96 28.61 2.04
CA PRO A 222 -12.13 28.48 3.24
C PRO A 222 -12.73 27.37 4.13
N THR A 223 -12.55 26.13 3.70
CA THR A 223 -13.12 24.94 4.34
C THR A 223 -12.05 24.33 5.24
N PRO A 224 -12.41 23.75 6.39
CA PRO A 224 -11.49 22.97 7.24
C PRO A 224 -10.59 22.06 6.40
N ARG A 225 -9.32 21.94 6.83
CA ARG A 225 -8.26 21.18 6.15
C ARG A 225 -8.79 19.84 5.64
N VAL A 226 -9.13 19.77 4.35
CA VAL A 226 -9.61 18.55 3.72
C VAL A 226 -8.47 17.53 3.77
N PHE A 227 -8.77 16.35 4.30
CA PHE A 227 -7.79 15.28 4.38
C PHE A 227 -7.22 14.98 2.99
N GLY A 228 -5.91 14.80 2.91
CA GLY A 228 -5.26 14.34 1.69
C GLY A 228 -4.96 15.42 0.66
N VAL A 229 -5.44 16.66 0.79
CA VAL A 229 -5.10 17.73 -0.16
C VAL A 229 -3.58 17.90 -0.25
N ASN A 230 -3.06 17.92 -1.47
CA ASN A 230 -1.64 17.94 -1.80
C ASN A 230 -0.81 16.78 -1.23
N MET A 231 -1.44 15.69 -0.78
CA MET A 231 -0.72 14.51 -0.31
C MET A 231 0.01 13.86 -1.50
N PRO A 232 1.30 13.54 -1.35
CA PRO A 232 2.02 12.79 -2.37
C PRO A 232 1.43 11.39 -2.53
N LEU A 233 1.52 10.84 -3.74
CA LEU A 233 1.06 9.49 -4.02
C LEU A 233 1.81 8.48 -3.15
N VAL A 234 3.14 8.61 -3.12
CA VAL A 234 4.03 7.93 -2.18
C VAL A 234 4.97 8.96 -1.60
N LYS A 235 5.03 9.06 -0.26
CA LYS A 235 6.02 9.86 0.47
C LYS A 235 7.08 8.94 1.06
N PRO A 236 8.29 8.89 0.50
CA PRO A 236 9.41 8.15 1.09
C PRO A 236 9.58 8.46 2.58
N GLY A 237 9.65 7.43 3.42
CA GLY A 237 9.85 7.60 4.87
C GLY A 237 8.59 7.93 5.67
N ASP A 238 7.43 8.11 5.03
CA ASP A 238 6.23 8.63 5.71
C ASP A 238 4.94 7.98 5.16
N PRO A 239 4.64 6.73 5.56
CA PRO A 239 3.44 6.02 5.11
C PRO A 239 2.15 6.75 5.52
N GLY A 240 2.12 7.38 6.68
CA GLY A 240 0.97 8.17 7.14
C GLY A 240 0.63 9.35 6.24
N ASN A 241 1.58 9.86 5.44
CA ASN A 241 1.36 10.92 4.46
C ASN A 241 1.46 10.42 3.00
N SER A 242 1.19 9.14 2.74
CA SER A 242 1.18 8.56 1.40
C SER A 242 -0.24 8.24 0.93
N TRP A 243 -0.73 8.95 -0.09
CA TRP A 243 -2.11 8.81 -0.59
C TRP A 243 -2.44 7.39 -1.06
N LEU A 244 -1.47 6.70 -1.66
CA LEU A 244 -1.63 5.32 -2.14
C LEU A 244 -2.12 4.38 -1.02
N LEU A 245 -1.59 4.51 0.20
CA LEU A 245 -2.00 3.65 1.32
C LEU A 245 -3.47 3.83 1.67
N TYR A 246 -3.95 5.07 1.72
CA TYR A 246 -5.36 5.32 2.01
C TYR A 246 -6.28 4.81 0.91
N LYS A 247 -5.89 4.95 -0.37
CA LYS A 247 -6.67 4.42 -1.48
C LYS A 247 -6.78 2.89 -1.48
N VAL A 248 -5.71 2.17 -1.14
CA VAL A 248 -5.78 0.69 -1.02
C VAL A 248 -6.52 0.26 0.25
N LEU A 249 -6.54 1.10 1.29
CA LEU A 249 -7.28 0.85 2.52
C LEU A 249 -8.79 1.01 2.34
N LEU A 250 -9.26 1.74 1.32
CA LEU A 250 -10.69 1.86 0.99
C LEU A 250 -11.33 0.52 0.63
N ALA A 251 -10.57 -0.42 0.08
CA ALA A 251 -11.07 -1.76 -0.17
C ALA A 251 -11.15 -2.53 1.17
N PRO A 252 -12.31 -3.13 1.50
CA PRO A 252 -12.40 -3.95 2.70
C PRO A 252 -11.39 -5.11 2.61
N PRO A 253 -10.80 -5.56 3.73
CA PRO A 253 -9.95 -6.73 3.71
C PRO A 253 -10.76 -7.96 3.23
N PRO A 254 -10.09 -8.96 2.62
CA PRO A 254 -10.77 -10.18 2.22
C PRO A 254 -11.41 -10.88 3.43
N VAL A 255 -12.66 -11.33 3.29
CA VAL A 255 -13.48 -11.92 4.37
C VAL A 255 -12.94 -13.28 4.84
N ALA A 256 -12.19 -13.97 3.98
CA ALA A 256 -11.49 -15.20 4.31
C ALA A 256 -10.09 -15.18 3.68
N PRO A 257 -9.09 -15.83 4.30
CA PRO A 257 -7.85 -16.11 3.61
C PRO A 257 -8.17 -16.87 2.31
N PRO A 258 -7.53 -16.52 1.19
CA PRO A 258 -7.78 -17.22 -0.07
C PRO A 258 -7.54 -18.72 0.11
N SER A 259 -8.43 -19.54 -0.42
CA SER A 259 -8.39 -21.01 -0.29
C SER A 259 -7.18 -21.67 -0.97
N ALA A 260 -6.40 -20.90 -1.73
CA ALA A 260 -5.15 -21.32 -2.31
C ALA A 260 -4.09 -20.21 -2.12
N PRO A 261 -2.85 -20.56 -1.72
CA PRO A 261 -1.75 -19.61 -1.75
C PRO A 261 -1.53 -19.15 -3.20
N PHE A 262 -1.39 -17.85 -3.38
CA PHE A 262 -1.08 -17.26 -4.67
C PHE A 262 0.25 -17.81 -5.18
N ALA A 263 0.35 -18.11 -6.49
CA ALA A 263 1.64 -18.30 -7.14
C ALA A 263 2.26 -16.90 -7.30
N PRO A 264 3.24 -16.51 -6.45
CA PRO A 264 3.76 -15.16 -6.48
C PRO A 264 4.28 -14.85 -7.89
N PHE A 265 3.98 -13.66 -8.43
CA PHE A 265 4.83 -13.15 -9.52
C PHE A 265 6.26 -13.16 -8.99
N VAL A 266 7.17 -13.79 -9.74
CA VAL A 266 8.58 -13.78 -9.41
C VAL A 266 9.27 -12.91 -10.45
N CYS A 267 10.01 -11.92 -9.96
CA CYS A 267 10.85 -11.08 -10.80
C CYS A 267 12.22 -11.73 -10.96
N ALA A 268 12.76 -11.73 -12.18
CA ALA A 268 14.01 -12.40 -12.52
C ALA A 268 15.23 -11.86 -11.75
N LYS A 269 15.21 -10.58 -11.37
CA LYS A 269 16.25 -9.97 -10.53
C LYS A 269 15.86 -9.92 -9.05
N GLY A 270 14.94 -10.80 -8.65
CA GLY A 270 14.46 -10.84 -7.29
C GLY A 270 15.40 -11.56 -6.32
N GLY A 271 15.45 -11.06 -5.08
CA GLY A 271 16.06 -11.72 -3.92
C GLY A 271 15.04 -12.47 -3.06
N PRO A 272 15.36 -12.80 -1.80
CA PRO A 272 14.40 -13.44 -0.88
C PRO A 272 13.21 -12.53 -0.61
N VAL A 273 12.02 -13.13 -0.44
CA VAL A 273 10.79 -12.46 0.00
C VAL A 273 10.92 -12.10 1.48
N ALA A 274 10.48 -10.90 1.85
CA ALA A 274 10.47 -10.48 3.24
C ALA A 274 9.54 -11.38 4.07
N PRO A 275 9.92 -11.74 5.31
CA PRO A 275 9.02 -12.48 6.19
C PRO A 275 7.75 -11.67 6.48
N GLU A 276 6.65 -12.38 6.77
CA GLU A 276 5.38 -11.74 7.14
C GLU A 276 5.56 -10.86 8.37
N TYR A 277 5.03 -9.64 8.30
CA TYR A 277 5.06 -8.70 9.41
C TYR A 277 3.84 -8.87 10.30
N LEU A 278 4.07 -9.00 11.61
CA LEU A 278 3.05 -8.92 12.64
C LEU A 278 3.34 -7.72 13.55
N PRO A 279 2.41 -6.77 13.69
CA PRO A 279 2.59 -5.65 14.61
C PRO A 279 2.87 -6.13 16.05
N ALA A 280 3.82 -5.49 16.72
CA ALA A 280 4.24 -5.86 18.08
C ALA A 280 3.18 -5.56 19.15
N THR A 281 2.07 -4.90 18.77
CA THR A 281 0.88 -4.68 19.62
C THR A 281 0.14 -5.98 19.97
N GLY A 282 0.62 -7.14 19.53
CA GLY A 282 0.09 -8.46 19.88
C GLY A 282 -1.08 -8.89 18.99
N GLY A 283 -1.11 -8.43 17.74
CA GLY A 283 -2.21 -8.73 16.80
C GLY A 283 -3.54 -8.06 17.16
N VAL A 284 -3.56 -7.12 18.11
CA VAL A 284 -4.78 -6.45 18.61
C VAL A 284 -5.22 -5.29 17.70
N THR A 285 -4.81 -5.27 16.44
CA THR A 285 -5.43 -4.35 15.47
C THR A 285 -6.58 -5.08 14.79
N PRO A 286 -7.82 -4.98 15.32
CA PRO A 286 -8.97 -5.56 14.63
C PRO A 286 -9.08 -4.94 13.23
N ALA A 287 -9.73 -5.63 12.30
CA ALA A 287 -10.16 -5.00 11.06
C ALA A 287 -10.96 -3.71 11.40
N PRO A 288 -10.88 -2.65 10.57
CA PRO A 288 -11.72 -1.48 10.79
C PRO A 288 -13.19 -1.90 10.82
N SER A 289 -13.98 -1.30 11.71
CA SER A 289 -15.43 -1.48 11.67
C SER A 289 -15.98 -0.91 10.36
N GLU A 290 -17.18 -1.32 9.95
CA GLU A 290 -17.84 -0.73 8.77
C GLU A 290 -17.97 0.80 8.89
N ARG A 291 -18.21 1.29 10.10
CA ARG A 291 -18.24 2.72 10.39
C ARG A 291 -16.89 3.39 10.13
N GLU A 292 -15.79 2.83 10.62
CA GLU A 292 -14.46 3.39 10.38
C GLU A 292 -14.07 3.32 8.91
N GLN A 293 -14.51 2.26 8.22
CA GLN A 293 -14.34 2.16 6.78
C GLN A 293 -15.13 3.25 6.04
N GLN A 294 -16.33 3.58 6.51
CA GLN A 294 -17.14 4.67 5.96
C GLN A 294 -16.48 6.02 6.19
N VAL A 295 -15.97 6.30 7.40
CA VAL A 295 -15.20 7.52 7.70
C VAL A 295 -14.02 7.67 6.73
N LEU A 296 -13.30 6.59 6.45
CA LEU A 296 -12.24 6.61 5.46
C LEU A 296 -12.77 6.89 4.04
N ARG A 297 -13.86 6.25 3.61
CA ARG A 297 -14.50 6.51 2.30
C ARG A 297 -14.95 7.96 2.14
N ASP A 298 -15.41 8.59 3.21
CA ASP A 298 -15.84 10.00 3.20
C ASP A 298 -14.65 10.97 3.21
N ALA A 299 -13.51 10.56 3.77
CA ALA A 299 -12.29 11.37 3.80
C ALA A 299 -11.45 11.29 2.51
N ILE A 300 -11.57 10.20 1.75
CA ILE A 300 -10.75 9.93 0.57
C ILE A 300 -11.57 10.12 -0.72
N LEU A 301 -11.07 10.98 -1.60
CA LEU A 301 -11.64 11.19 -2.93
C LEU A 301 -11.50 9.94 -3.83
N GLY A 302 -12.55 9.69 -4.61
CA GLY A 302 -12.62 8.60 -5.59
C GLY A 302 -13.18 7.29 -5.00
N ARG A 303 -12.99 6.16 -5.69
CA ARG A 303 -13.49 4.85 -5.22
C ARG A 303 -12.36 3.98 -4.65
N GLU A 304 -12.74 2.86 -4.03
CA GLU A 304 -11.80 1.87 -3.49
C GLU A 304 -10.88 1.24 -4.54
N MET A 305 -9.65 0.89 -4.13
CA MET A 305 -8.69 0.15 -4.95
C MET A 305 -8.21 -1.14 -4.25
N PRO A 306 -7.98 -2.25 -4.98
CA PRO A 306 -8.33 -2.45 -6.39
C PRO A 306 -9.84 -2.47 -6.62
N PHE A 307 -10.27 -2.09 -7.83
CA PHE A 307 -11.70 -2.02 -8.15
C PHE A 307 -12.30 -3.43 -8.22
N PRO A 308 -13.42 -3.70 -7.54
CA PRO A 308 -14.14 -4.95 -7.74
C PRO A 308 -14.71 -4.95 -9.16
N THR A 309 -14.14 -5.76 -10.06
CA THR A 309 -14.52 -5.79 -11.47
C THR A 309 -15.58 -6.85 -11.79
N GLY A 310 -16.23 -7.44 -10.77
CA GLY A 310 -17.23 -8.50 -10.93
C GLY A 310 -16.66 -9.83 -11.43
N PHE A 311 -15.38 -9.88 -11.78
CA PHE A 311 -14.68 -11.10 -12.14
C PHE A 311 -14.31 -11.89 -10.86
N ARG A 312 -14.39 -13.23 -10.93
CA ARG A 312 -13.92 -14.13 -9.86
C ARG A 312 -12.40 -14.30 -9.84
N ASP A 313 -11.67 -13.46 -10.58
CA ASP A 313 -10.22 -13.55 -10.69
C ASP A 313 -9.55 -12.83 -9.52
N TYR A 314 -8.45 -13.40 -9.02
CA TYR A 314 -7.57 -12.89 -7.99
C TYR A 314 -7.14 -11.43 -8.23
N ARG A 315 -7.02 -11.04 -9.50
CA ARG A 315 -6.69 -9.67 -9.92
C ARG A 315 -7.68 -8.61 -9.43
N SER A 316 -8.87 -9.03 -8.99
CA SER A 316 -9.92 -8.18 -8.42
C SER A 316 -10.01 -8.26 -6.89
N LEU A 317 -9.19 -9.10 -6.25
CA LEU A 317 -9.25 -9.27 -4.81
C LEU A 317 -8.58 -8.08 -4.11
N PRO A 318 -9.18 -7.58 -3.01
CA PRO A 318 -8.51 -6.62 -2.15
C PRO A 318 -7.14 -7.11 -1.66
N LEU A 319 -6.26 -6.16 -1.35
CA LEU A 319 -5.02 -6.49 -0.66
C LEU A 319 -5.32 -7.10 0.71
N THR A 320 -4.60 -8.16 1.06
CA THR A 320 -4.60 -8.74 2.41
C THR A 320 -3.96 -7.77 3.41
N PHE A 321 -4.10 -8.02 4.71
CA PHE A 321 -3.41 -7.22 5.73
C PHE A 321 -1.88 -7.26 5.54
N ALA A 322 -1.31 -8.45 5.34
CA ALA A 322 0.13 -8.65 5.13
C ALA A 322 0.65 -7.88 3.90
N GLU A 323 -0.10 -7.87 2.79
CA GLU A 323 0.29 -7.12 1.58
C GLU A 323 0.25 -5.60 1.82
N ARG A 324 -0.75 -5.10 2.56
CA ARG A 324 -0.82 -3.68 2.94
C ARG A 324 0.34 -3.30 3.87
N GLU A 325 0.67 -4.16 4.82
CA GLU A 325 1.83 -3.96 5.71
C GLU A 325 3.15 -3.99 4.96
N MET A 326 3.35 -4.90 4.00
CA MET A 326 4.54 -4.90 3.13
C MET A 326 4.66 -3.59 2.36
N LEU A 327 3.57 -3.12 1.75
CA LEU A 327 3.56 -1.83 1.06
C LEU A 327 3.92 -0.68 2.00
N ARG A 328 3.36 -0.66 3.20
CA ARG A 328 3.68 0.37 4.22
C ARG A 328 5.13 0.32 4.67
N LEU A 329 5.67 -0.86 4.98
CA LEU A 329 7.06 -1.06 5.37
C LEU A 329 8.02 -0.56 4.29
N TRP A 330 7.76 -0.90 3.03
CA TRP A 330 8.56 -0.42 1.91
C TRP A 330 8.50 1.12 1.79
N ILE A 331 7.33 1.74 1.97
CA ILE A 331 7.22 3.22 1.98
C ILE A 331 8.02 3.83 3.12
N ARG A 332 7.88 3.29 4.34
CA ARG A 332 8.66 3.72 5.51
C ARG A 332 10.16 3.63 5.24
N ASP A 333 10.62 2.59 4.57
CA ASP A 333 12.03 2.35 4.28
C ASP A 333 12.52 3.17 3.06
N GLY A 334 11.80 4.24 2.72
CA GLY A 334 12.18 5.20 1.69
C GLY A 334 11.64 4.89 0.29
N ALA A 335 10.74 3.92 0.16
CA ALA A 335 10.09 3.57 -1.10
C ALA A 335 11.10 3.37 -2.25
N GLN A 336 12.20 2.67 -1.97
CA GLN A 336 13.29 2.53 -2.94
C GLN A 336 12.85 1.64 -4.12
N VAL A 337 13.11 2.12 -5.34
CA VAL A 337 12.73 1.45 -6.59
C VAL A 337 13.99 1.30 -7.44
N PRO A 338 14.49 0.08 -7.69
CA PRO A 338 15.67 -0.12 -8.53
C PRO A 338 15.38 0.25 -9.99
N ASP A 339 16.42 0.41 -10.80
CA ASP A 339 16.27 0.80 -12.22
C ASP A 339 15.51 -0.25 -13.03
N ASP A 340 15.69 -1.52 -12.68
CA ASP A 340 15.08 -2.63 -13.37
C ASP A 340 14.89 -3.83 -12.42
N CYS A 341 13.72 -4.46 -12.47
CA CYS A 341 13.41 -5.71 -11.77
C CYS A 341 13.64 -6.96 -12.65
N GLY A 342 14.06 -6.77 -13.90
CA GLY A 342 14.03 -7.79 -14.94
C GLY A 342 12.60 -8.11 -15.34
N SER A 343 12.42 -9.24 -16.03
CA SER A 343 11.08 -9.75 -16.31
C SER A 343 10.43 -10.25 -15.02
N CYS A 344 9.21 -9.78 -14.76
CA CYS A 344 8.35 -10.33 -13.72
C CYS A 344 7.25 -11.16 -14.38
N GLY A 345 7.03 -12.37 -13.88
CA GLY A 345 6.01 -13.25 -14.43
C GLY A 345 5.55 -14.25 -13.39
N VAL A 346 4.39 -14.86 -13.65
CA VAL A 346 4.01 -16.06 -12.92
C VAL A 346 5.05 -17.14 -13.25
N PRO A 347 5.71 -17.76 -12.26
CA PRO A 347 6.61 -18.87 -12.52
C PRO A 347 5.89 -19.90 -13.37
N LYS A 348 6.48 -20.28 -14.50
CA LYS A 348 6.01 -21.49 -15.19
C LYS A 348 6.16 -22.63 -14.18
N PRO A 349 5.12 -23.46 -13.95
CA PRO A 349 5.33 -24.68 -13.19
C PRO A 349 6.54 -25.40 -13.79
N PRO A 350 7.41 -26.02 -12.96
CA PRO A 350 8.52 -26.79 -13.49
C PRO A 350 7.92 -27.69 -14.57
N VAL A 351 8.41 -27.52 -15.81
CA VAL A 351 8.02 -28.43 -16.89
C VAL A 351 8.37 -29.78 -16.29
N ASP A 352 7.38 -30.63 -16.02
CA ASP A 352 7.61 -31.97 -15.49
C ASP A 352 8.72 -32.50 -16.40
N ALA A 353 9.93 -32.61 -15.83
CA ALA A 353 11.07 -33.14 -16.55
C ALA A 353 10.66 -34.58 -16.70
N GLY A 354 9.97 -34.85 -17.81
CA GLY A 354 9.25 -36.08 -18.04
C GLY A 354 10.16 -37.18 -17.59
N THR A 355 9.64 -38.09 -16.79
CA THR A 355 10.20 -39.42 -16.71
C THR A 355 9.98 -40.10 -18.05
N ASP A 356 10.52 -39.50 -19.11
CA ASP A 356 10.88 -40.14 -20.36
C ASP A 356 12.11 -40.99 -20.03
N ALA A 357 11.94 -41.92 -19.09
CA ALA A 357 12.59 -43.21 -19.21
C ALA A 357 12.02 -43.79 -20.50
N ALA A 358 12.69 -43.48 -21.60
CA ALA A 358 12.45 -44.11 -22.87
C ALA A 358 12.38 -45.62 -22.61
N PRO A 359 11.27 -46.31 -22.95
CA PRO A 359 11.33 -47.75 -23.04
C PRO A 359 12.46 -48.08 -24.03
N SER A 360 13.39 -48.92 -23.60
CA SER A 360 14.50 -49.38 -24.44
C SER A 360 13.96 -49.86 -25.80
N GLU A 361 14.41 -49.23 -26.88
CA GLU A 361 14.15 -49.64 -28.25
C GLU A 361 14.84 -50.98 -28.53
N ASP A 362 14.17 -52.07 -28.20
CA ASP A 362 14.47 -53.42 -28.70
C ASP A 362 13.16 -54.06 -29.18
N ALA A 363 12.57 -53.50 -30.25
CA ALA A 363 11.57 -54.21 -31.06
C ALA A 363 11.35 -53.54 -32.42
N ALA A 364 11.93 -54.18 -33.45
CA ALA A 364 11.40 -54.35 -34.80
C ALA A 364 10.86 -53.12 -35.57
N THR A 365 11.66 -52.70 -36.54
CA THR A 365 11.30 -51.88 -37.71
C THR A 365 10.10 -52.46 -38.49
N PRO A 366 9.02 -51.71 -38.74
CA PRO A 366 8.08 -51.95 -39.83
C PRO A 366 8.47 -51.13 -41.07
N PRO A 367 8.12 -51.60 -42.29
CA PRO A 367 8.59 -51.02 -43.53
C PRO A 367 7.90 -49.70 -43.90
N ASP A 368 8.71 -48.90 -44.56
CA ASP A 368 8.45 -47.71 -45.36
C ASP A 368 7.19 -47.80 -46.24
N ALA A 369 6.32 -46.79 -46.10
CA ALA A 369 5.25 -46.49 -47.03
C ALA A 369 5.20 -44.96 -47.20
N GLY A 370 5.92 -44.48 -48.22
CA GLY A 370 5.92 -43.07 -48.60
C GLY A 370 4.56 -42.56 -49.06
N ALA A 371 4.41 -41.24 -48.99
CA ALA A 371 3.60 -40.47 -49.92
C ALA A 371 3.98 -38.99 -49.79
N ASP A 372 4.66 -38.50 -50.82
CA ASP A 372 4.89 -37.09 -51.11
C ASP A 372 3.56 -36.33 -51.24
N ALA A 373 3.42 -35.21 -50.52
CA ALA A 373 2.41 -34.20 -50.81
C ALA A 373 3.03 -32.80 -50.68
N ALA A 374 3.15 -32.15 -51.83
CA ALA A 374 3.70 -30.82 -52.02
C ALA A 374 2.88 -29.71 -51.33
N PRO A 375 3.51 -28.58 -50.96
CA PRO A 375 2.78 -27.37 -50.55
C PRO A 375 2.15 -26.65 -51.77
N PRO A 376 0.96 -26.03 -51.61
CA PRO A 376 0.36 -25.19 -52.63
C PRO A 376 1.11 -23.84 -52.80
N PRO A 377 1.06 -23.23 -54.00
CA PRO A 377 1.81 -22.02 -54.33
C PRO A 377 1.23 -20.73 -53.75
N ASP A 378 2.15 -19.80 -53.46
CA ASP A 378 1.89 -18.40 -53.12
C ASP A 378 1.00 -17.71 -54.16
N ALA A 379 -0.11 -17.15 -53.68
CA ALA A 379 -0.93 -16.21 -54.43
C ALA A 379 -0.38 -14.79 -54.21
N GLY A 380 0.10 -14.20 -55.30
CA GLY A 380 0.60 -12.83 -55.33
C GLY A 380 -0.48 -11.76 -55.08
N ALA A 381 0.00 -10.57 -54.73
CA ALA A 381 -0.73 -9.34 -54.87
C ALA A 381 0.27 -8.22 -55.21
N ASP A 382 0.48 -8.03 -56.52
CA ASP A 382 0.88 -6.76 -57.10
C ASP A 382 -0.36 -5.84 -57.12
N ALA A 383 -0.26 -4.64 -56.55
CA ALA A 383 -0.89 -3.42 -57.07
C ALA A 383 -0.43 -2.19 -56.27
N ALA A 384 0.29 -1.32 -56.98
CA ALA A 384 0.50 0.09 -56.64
C ALA A 384 -0.84 0.87 -56.60
N PRO A 385 -0.85 2.11 -56.08
CA PRO A 385 -0.54 3.21 -56.98
C PRO A 385 0.39 4.26 -56.36
N GLY A 386 1.15 4.91 -57.24
CA GLY A 386 1.89 6.11 -56.89
C GLY A 386 0.97 7.31 -56.70
N ASP A 387 1.50 8.33 -56.03
CA ASP A 387 1.22 9.70 -56.41
C ASP A 387 2.45 10.56 -56.13
N ALA A 388 2.69 11.48 -57.06
CA ALA A 388 3.81 12.40 -57.08
C ALA A 388 3.29 13.82 -56.82
N GLY A 389 4.08 14.64 -56.12
CA GLY A 389 4.07 16.10 -56.34
C GLY A 389 4.06 16.99 -55.10
N GLY A 390 5.07 17.87 -55.03
CA GLY A 390 5.24 19.02 -54.13
C GLY A 390 6.38 18.79 -53.14
N ASP A 391 7.59 19.35 -53.26
CA ASP A 391 8.03 20.65 -53.83
C ASP A 391 9.31 20.55 -54.66
#